data_AF-W4L673-F1
#
_entry.id   AF-W4L673-F1
#
_cell.length_a   1.000
_cell.length_b   1.000
_cell.length_c   1.000
_cell.angle_alpha   90.00
_cell.angle_beta   90.00
_cell.angle_gamma   90.00
#
_symmetry.space_group_name_H-M   'P 1'
#
loop_
_entity.id
_entity.type
_entity.pdbx_description
1 polymer ?
#
loop_
_entity_poly.entity_id
_entity_poly.type
_entity_poly.pdbx_seq_one_letter_code
_entity_poly.pdbx_strand_id
1 'polypeptide(L)'
;AHNEMRRRHPGLIERLYHPFHWDRQAEHAPDEAPYSTHPVFAYDGEELSVRYYDDYIHKGYALAGEQLDARGEEALEALQSIVNDPAYWMEFRIDRGQLQFINNRQFAHARTLFIDDPAASRPRHLIRCWFRNEGLPGLEGRPV
;
A
#
# COMPACT_ATOMS: atom_id res chain seq x y z
N ALA A 1 4.95 -12.04 2.71
CA ALA A 1 4.21 -11.35 3.78
C ALA A 1 3.04 -12.17 4.31
N HIS A 2 1.98 -12.40 3.51
CA HIS A 2 0.77 -13.12 3.96
C HIS A 2 1.03 -14.47 4.64
N ASN A 3 1.76 -15.38 3.99
CA ASN A 3 2.09 -16.68 4.57
C ASN A 3 2.90 -16.57 5.88
N GLU A 4 3.77 -15.57 5.99
CA GLU A 4 4.54 -15.31 7.21
C GLU A 4 3.66 -14.74 8.31
N MET A 5 2.67 -13.88 8.00
CA MET A 5 1.65 -13.47 8.97
C MET A 5 0.89 -14.69 9.49
N ARG A 6 0.47 -15.60 8.61
CA ARG A 6 -0.26 -16.81 9.00
C ARG A 6 0.60 -17.73 9.88
N ARG A 7 1.90 -17.79 9.62
CA ARG A 7 2.84 -18.66 10.35
C ARG A 7 3.28 -18.07 11.69
N ARG A 8 3.66 -16.79 11.73
CA ARG A 8 4.24 -16.12 12.90
C ARG A 8 3.19 -15.46 13.79
N HIS A 9 2.10 -14.98 13.21
CA HIS A 9 1.05 -14.21 13.88
C HIS A 9 -0.37 -14.71 13.50
N PRO A 10 -0.67 -16.01 13.69
CA PRO A 10 -1.95 -16.59 13.27
C PRO A 10 -3.17 -15.92 13.92
N GLY A 11 -3.02 -15.36 15.12
CA GLY A 11 -4.09 -14.60 15.80
C GLY A 11 -4.30 -13.18 15.27
N LEU A 12 -3.37 -12.62 14.52
CA LEU A 12 -3.45 -11.24 14.01
C LEU A 12 -3.85 -11.18 12.54
N ILE A 13 -3.52 -12.20 11.73
CA ILE A 13 -3.79 -12.17 10.29
C ILE A 13 -5.27 -12.00 9.96
N GLU A 14 -6.18 -12.55 10.77
CA GLU A 14 -7.62 -12.37 10.58
C GLU A 14 -8.02 -10.89 10.55
N ARG A 15 -7.42 -10.06 11.40
CA ARG A 15 -7.72 -8.62 11.45
C ARG A 15 -7.41 -7.91 10.14
N LEU A 16 -6.40 -8.38 9.39
CA LEU A 16 -6.00 -7.83 8.10
C LEU A 16 -7.01 -8.13 6.97
N TYR A 17 -7.92 -9.08 7.17
CA TYR A 17 -9.03 -9.37 6.26
C TYR A 17 -10.29 -8.54 6.54
N HIS A 18 -10.33 -7.81 7.66
CA HIS A 18 -11.41 -6.90 7.98
C HIS A 18 -11.10 -5.47 7.51
N PRO A 19 -12.12 -4.64 7.24
CA PRO A 19 -11.91 -3.27 6.78
C PRO A 19 -11.04 -2.41 7.70
N PHE A 20 -10.30 -1.51 7.09
CA PHE A 20 -9.61 -0.36 7.70
C PHE A 20 -10.07 0.91 7.00
N HIS A 21 -9.96 2.06 7.66
CA HIS A 21 -10.14 3.36 7.02
C HIS A 21 -8.86 3.76 6.30
N TRP A 22 -8.96 4.25 5.07
CA TRP A 22 -7.84 4.65 4.23
C TRP A 22 -8.02 6.08 3.74
N ASP A 23 -6.98 6.89 3.84
CA ASP A 23 -6.95 8.22 3.24
C ASP A 23 -7.11 8.14 1.72
N ARG A 24 -8.07 8.90 1.17
CA ARG A 24 -8.32 9.00 -0.27
C ARG A 24 -7.41 10.02 -0.98
N GLN A 25 -6.44 10.61 -0.28
CA GLN A 25 -5.45 11.56 -0.83
C GLN A 25 -6.10 12.75 -1.55
N ALA A 26 -7.20 13.27 -1.00
CA ALA A 26 -8.03 14.30 -1.63
C ALA A 26 -8.65 13.93 -3.00
N GLU A 27 -8.64 12.65 -3.38
CA GLU A 27 -9.33 12.13 -4.58
C GLU A 27 -10.80 11.77 -4.27
N HIS A 28 -11.54 12.77 -3.82
CA HIS A 28 -12.96 12.66 -3.49
C HIS A 28 -13.69 13.96 -3.83
N ALA A 29 -15.00 13.87 -4.08
CA ALA A 29 -15.82 15.08 -4.22
C ALA A 29 -15.98 15.78 -2.86
N PRO A 30 -16.32 17.08 -2.83
CA PRO A 30 -16.50 17.84 -1.60
C PRO A 30 -17.56 17.26 -0.64
N ASP A 31 -18.53 16.52 -1.18
CA ASP A 31 -19.65 15.89 -0.47
C ASP A 31 -19.41 14.39 -0.19
N GLU A 32 -18.33 13.81 -0.67
CA GLU A 32 -17.95 12.42 -0.37
C GLU A 32 -17.06 12.32 0.88
N ALA A 33 -17.10 11.16 1.53
CA ALA A 33 -16.20 10.88 2.65
C ALA A 33 -14.72 11.00 2.21
N PRO A 34 -13.87 11.65 3.03
CA PRO A 34 -12.45 11.86 2.71
C PRO A 34 -11.59 10.60 2.89
N TYR A 35 -12.18 9.52 3.40
CA TYR A 35 -11.56 8.20 3.56
C TYR A 35 -12.41 7.12 2.87
N SER A 36 -11.80 5.98 2.56
CA SER A 36 -12.45 4.77 2.05
C SER A 36 -12.23 3.58 2.99
N THR A 37 -13.05 2.53 2.86
CA THR A 37 -12.98 1.35 3.72
C THR A 37 -12.63 0.11 2.92
N HIS A 38 -11.48 -0.49 3.22
CA HIS A 38 -10.98 -1.67 2.52
C HIS A 38 -10.15 -2.54 3.46
N PRO A 39 -10.15 -3.87 3.31
CA PRO A 39 -9.21 -4.71 4.04
C PRO A 39 -7.79 -4.58 3.47
N VAL A 40 -6.78 -4.99 4.24
CA VAL A 40 -5.39 -5.09 3.79
C VAL A 40 -5.20 -6.32 2.90
N PHE A 41 -5.80 -7.45 3.29
CA PHE A 41 -5.86 -8.67 2.50
C PHE A 41 -7.30 -8.97 2.07
N ALA A 42 -7.48 -9.33 0.81
CA ALA A 42 -8.73 -9.88 0.31
C ALA A 42 -8.43 -11.10 -0.55
N TYR A 43 -9.23 -12.16 -0.39
CA TYR A 43 -9.13 -13.39 -1.14
C TYR A 43 -10.51 -13.74 -1.67
N ASP A 44 -10.65 -13.91 -2.98
CA ASP A 44 -11.94 -14.18 -3.65
C ASP A 44 -12.21 -15.69 -3.85
N GLY A 45 -11.29 -16.55 -3.44
CA GLY A 45 -11.34 -17.99 -3.70
C GLY A 45 -10.26 -18.46 -4.67
N GLU A 46 -9.72 -17.55 -5.47
CA GLU A 46 -8.71 -17.84 -6.51
C GLU A 46 -7.44 -17.01 -6.31
N GLU A 47 -7.56 -15.70 -6.10
CA GLU A 47 -6.43 -14.78 -6.01
C GLU A 47 -6.41 -13.99 -4.69
N LEU A 48 -5.22 -13.88 -4.09
CA LEU A 48 -4.98 -12.97 -2.98
C LEU A 48 -4.62 -11.60 -3.53
N SER A 49 -5.43 -10.60 -3.16
CA SER A 49 -5.12 -9.19 -3.38
C SER A 49 -4.68 -8.52 -2.08
N VAL A 50 -3.71 -7.63 -2.21
CA VAL A 50 -3.12 -6.90 -1.09
C VAL A 50 -3.20 -5.40 -1.37
N ARG A 51 -3.65 -4.64 -0.38
CA ARG A 51 -3.50 -3.19 -0.31
C ARG A 51 -2.72 -2.87 0.95
N TYR A 52 -1.52 -2.31 0.82
CA TYR A 52 -0.69 -2.01 1.97
C TYR A 52 0.01 -0.67 1.82
N TYR A 53 -0.33 0.25 2.72
CA TYR A 53 0.38 1.51 2.94
C TYR A 53 -0.03 2.05 4.31
N ASP A 54 0.81 1.81 5.30
CA ASP A 54 0.50 1.99 6.73
C ASP A 54 0.05 3.43 7.05
N ASP A 55 0.80 4.43 6.57
CA ASP A 55 0.47 5.85 6.73
C ASP A 55 -0.94 6.21 6.23
N TYR A 56 -1.43 5.56 5.17
CA TYR A 56 -2.76 5.86 4.63
C TYR A 56 -3.86 5.30 5.53
N ILE A 57 -3.59 4.21 6.23
CA ILE A 57 -4.53 3.66 7.20
C ILE A 57 -4.64 4.62 8.39
N HIS A 58 -3.52 4.97 9.02
CA HIS A 58 -3.54 5.90 10.17
C HIS A 58 -4.16 7.26 9.82
N LYS A 59 -3.84 7.82 8.63
CA LYS A 59 -4.49 9.04 8.14
C LYS A 59 -5.98 8.85 7.88
N GLY A 60 -6.38 7.70 7.36
CA GLY A 60 -7.79 7.36 7.15
C GLY A 60 -8.58 7.37 8.46
N TYR A 61 -8.05 6.77 9.52
CA TYR A 61 -8.65 6.81 10.86
C TYR A 61 -8.71 8.24 11.42
N ALA A 62 -7.63 9.02 11.26
CA ALA A 62 -7.62 10.44 11.65
C ALA A 62 -8.69 11.26 10.92
N LEU A 63 -8.88 11.04 9.61
CA LEU A 63 -9.93 11.68 8.80
C LEU A 63 -11.35 11.22 9.20
N ALA A 64 -11.50 9.97 9.66
CA ALA A 64 -12.75 9.45 10.18
C ALA A 64 -13.09 9.98 11.57
N GLY A 65 -12.13 10.56 12.30
CA GLY A 65 -12.30 10.92 13.71
C GLY A 65 -12.40 9.69 14.62
N GLU A 66 -11.90 8.54 14.16
CA GLU A 66 -11.94 7.27 14.86
C GLU A 66 -10.52 6.81 15.23
N GLN A 67 -10.43 5.93 16.23
CA GLN A 67 -9.17 5.29 16.58
C GLN A 67 -9.10 3.88 15.96
N LEU A 68 -7.93 3.51 15.46
CA LEU A 68 -7.67 2.14 15.08
C LEU A 68 -7.63 1.27 16.33
N ASP A 69 -8.32 0.13 16.28
CA ASP A 69 -8.35 -0.83 17.38
C ASP A 69 -6.96 -1.43 17.65
N ALA A 70 -6.70 -1.79 18.91
CA ALA A 70 -5.39 -2.28 19.33
C ALA A 70 -4.94 -3.54 18.57
N ARG A 71 -5.88 -4.43 18.21
CA ARG A 71 -5.57 -5.63 17.41
C ARG A 71 -5.20 -5.25 15.97
N GLY A 72 -5.83 -4.21 15.43
CA GLY A 72 -5.49 -3.58 14.17
C GLY A 72 -4.06 -3.06 14.17
N GLU A 73 -3.68 -2.29 15.19
CA GLU A 73 -2.32 -1.77 15.29
C GLU A 73 -1.27 -2.86 15.43
N GLU A 74 -1.51 -3.85 16.30
CA GLU A 74 -0.60 -4.98 16.45
C GLU A 74 -0.45 -5.78 15.12
N ALA A 75 -1.54 -5.90 14.36
CA ALA A 75 -1.52 -6.59 13.06
C ALA A 75 -0.76 -5.80 11.99
N LEU A 76 -0.88 -4.48 11.96
CA LEU A 76 -0.14 -3.61 11.05
C LEU A 76 1.35 -3.58 11.41
N GLU A 77 1.71 -3.47 12.68
CA GLU A 77 3.09 -3.52 13.15
C GLU A 77 3.76 -4.87 12.78
N ALA A 78 3.07 -5.99 13.03
CA ALA A 78 3.55 -7.32 12.66
C ALA A 78 3.73 -7.47 11.14
N LEU A 79 2.78 -6.96 10.35
CA LEU A 79 2.88 -6.97 8.90
C LEU A 79 4.03 -6.09 8.43
N GLN A 80 4.19 -4.90 9.00
CA GLN A 80 5.28 -3.96 8.70
C GLN A 80 6.63 -4.61 8.99
N SER A 81 6.78 -5.29 10.11
CA SER A 81 8.00 -6.04 10.46
C SER A 81 8.34 -7.10 9.41
N ILE A 82 7.35 -7.90 8.97
CA ILE A 82 7.55 -8.93 7.94
C ILE A 82 7.83 -8.30 6.57
N VAL A 83 7.08 -7.26 6.20
CA VAL A 83 7.28 -6.55 4.93
C VAL A 83 8.62 -5.87 4.94
N ASN A 84 9.21 -5.52 6.09
CA ASN A 84 10.53 -4.91 6.18
C ASN A 84 11.70 -5.90 6.41
N ASP A 85 11.43 -7.19 6.50
CA ASP A 85 12.46 -8.21 6.68
C ASP A 85 13.25 -8.38 5.35
N PRO A 86 14.57 -8.10 5.32
CA PRO A 86 15.37 -8.17 4.11
C PRO A 86 15.39 -9.56 3.46
N ALA A 87 15.04 -10.63 4.20
CA ALA A 87 14.89 -11.97 3.64
C ALA A 87 13.77 -12.05 2.58
N TYR A 88 12.84 -11.09 2.54
CA TYR A 88 11.72 -11.03 1.59
C TYR A 88 11.82 -9.87 0.60
N TRP A 89 12.97 -9.21 0.53
CA TRP A 89 13.19 -8.09 -0.37
C TRP A 89 13.98 -8.50 -1.61
N MET A 90 13.71 -7.77 -2.68
CA MET A 90 14.60 -7.72 -3.84
C MET A 90 14.99 -6.27 -4.06
N GLU A 91 16.28 -5.99 -3.95
CA GLU A 91 16.84 -4.68 -4.26
C GLU A 91 17.48 -4.71 -5.65
N PHE A 92 17.17 -3.71 -6.46
CA PHE A 92 17.84 -3.50 -7.72
C PHE A 92 17.87 -2.02 -8.09
N ARG A 93 18.82 -1.67 -8.96
CA ARG A 93 18.94 -0.34 -9.53
C ARG A 93 18.17 -0.28 -10.84
N ILE A 94 17.37 0.77 -11.02
CA ILE A 94 16.73 1.09 -12.30
C ILE A 94 17.65 2.07 -13.01
N ASP A 95 18.28 1.63 -14.10
CA ASP A 95 19.12 2.47 -14.93
C ASP A 95 18.29 3.26 -15.96
N ARG A 96 18.92 4.30 -16.53
CA ARG A 96 18.26 5.14 -17.53
C ARG A 96 17.79 4.29 -18.72
N GLY A 97 16.51 4.42 -19.04
CA GLY A 97 15.86 3.68 -20.13
C GLY A 97 15.27 2.33 -19.70
N GLN A 98 15.50 1.88 -18.46
CA GLN A 98 14.80 0.73 -17.90
C GLN A 98 13.45 1.14 -17.31
N LEU A 99 12.53 0.18 -17.30
CA LEU A 99 11.18 0.32 -16.77
C LEU A 99 10.94 -0.74 -15.70
N GLN A 100 10.38 -0.32 -14.57
CA GLN A 100 9.82 -1.20 -13.55
C GLN A 100 8.30 -1.23 -13.73
N PHE A 101 7.74 -2.41 -13.98
CA PHE A 101 6.30 -2.65 -14.03
C PHE A 101 5.93 -3.65 -12.95
N ILE A 102 5.02 -3.28 -12.06
CA ILE A 102 4.69 -4.05 -10.86
C ILE A 102 3.17 -4.22 -10.73
N ASN A 103 2.75 -5.41 -10.30
CA ASN A 103 1.39 -5.62 -9.86
C ASN A 103 1.24 -5.10 -8.43
N ASN A 104 0.65 -3.92 -8.28
CA ASN A 104 0.46 -3.26 -6.97
C ASN A 104 -0.46 -4.04 -6.02
N ARG A 105 -1.18 -5.07 -6.50
CA ARG A 105 -2.00 -5.97 -5.66
C ARG A 105 -1.21 -7.13 -5.07
N GLN A 106 0.03 -7.34 -5.49
CA GLN A 106 0.86 -8.48 -5.07
C GLN A 106 2.20 -8.06 -4.47
N PHE A 107 2.72 -6.89 -4.85
CA PHE A 107 4.04 -6.41 -4.42
C PHE A 107 3.94 -5.06 -3.72
N ALA A 108 4.43 -4.99 -2.47
CA ALA A 108 4.85 -3.73 -1.88
C ALA A 108 6.17 -3.28 -2.52
N HIS A 109 6.37 -1.97 -2.61
CA HIS A 109 7.56 -1.40 -3.23
C HIS A 109 7.96 -0.11 -2.52
N ALA A 110 9.26 0.14 -2.46
CA ALA A 110 9.84 1.29 -1.80
C ALA A 110 11.08 1.76 -2.56
N ARG A 111 11.72 2.80 -2.03
CA ARG A 111 12.95 3.38 -2.55
C ARG A 111 13.93 3.52 -1.41
N THR A 112 15.19 3.16 -1.64
CA THR A 112 16.29 3.39 -0.70
C THR A 112 16.58 4.88 -0.51
N LEU A 113 17.23 5.22 0.61
CA LEU A 113 17.69 6.59 0.86
C LEU A 113 18.66 7.04 -0.24
N PHE A 114 18.53 8.29 -0.67
CA PHE A 114 19.43 8.92 -1.63
C PHE A 114 19.57 10.40 -1.27
N ILE A 115 20.65 11.02 -1.75
CA ILE A 115 20.93 12.44 -1.57
C ILE A 115 20.89 13.09 -2.96
N ASP A 116 20.06 14.11 -3.11
CA ASP A 116 20.09 14.95 -4.31
C ASP A 116 21.38 15.77 -4.34
N ASP A 117 22.05 15.78 -5.49
CA ASP A 117 23.19 16.67 -5.74
C ASP A 117 22.67 17.93 -6.47
N PRO A 118 22.62 19.10 -5.80
CA PRO A 118 22.13 20.34 -6.41
C PRO A 118 22.96 20.81 -7.61
N ALA A 119 24.22 20.38 -7.72
CA ALA A 119 25.11 20.72 -8.83
C ALA A 119 25.01 19.71 -9.99
N ALA A 120 24.26 18.61 -9.83
CA ALA A 120 24.15 17.60 -10.86
C ALA A 120 23.43 18.12 -12.11
N SER A 121 24.16 18.14 -13.22
CA SER A 121 23.62 18.43 -14.56
C SER A 121 22.52 17.46 -15.03
N ARG A 122 22.40 16.29 -14.39
CA ARG A 122 21.44 15.22 -14.71
C ARG A 122 20.91 14.58 -13.43
N PRO A 123 19.95 15.21 -12.75
CA PRO A 123 19.33 14.63 -11.56
C PRO A 123 18.54 13.36 -11.92
N ARG A 124 18.25 12.53 -10.91
CA ARG A 124 17.37 11.38 -11.05
C ARG A 124 15.98 11.87 -11.47
N HIS A 125 15.47 11.35 -12.58
CA HIS A 125 14.13 11.66 -13.07
C HIS A 125 13.43 10.35 -13.46
N LEU A 126 12.30 10.06 -12.81
CA LEU A 126 11.42 8.94 -13.12
C LEU A 126 10.01 9.44 -13.42
N ILE A 127 9.34 8.80 -14.37
CA ILE A 127 7.92 9.00 -14.65
C ILE A 127 7.17 7.81 -14.04
N ARG A 128 6.12 8.09 -13.26
CA ARG A 128 5.27 7.06 -12.66
C ARG A 128 3.89 7.09 -13.32
N CYS A 129 3.46 5.93 -13.80
CA CYS A 129 2.13 5.73 -14.38
C CYS A 129 1.38 4.66 -13.58
N TRP A 130 0.07 4.86 -13.43
CA TRP A 130 -0.83 3.89 -12.82
C TRP A 130 -1.71 3.28 -13.90
N PHE A 131 -1.85 1.96 -13.88
CA PHE A 131 -2.65 1.21 -14.84
C PHE A 131 -3.74 0.43 -14.11
N ARG A 132 -4.87 0.25 -14.79
CA ARG A 132 -5.99 -0.60 -14.37
C ARG A 132 -6.65 -1.18 -15.62
N ASN A 133 -7.34 -2.30 -15.46
CA ASN A 133 -8.01 -2.95 -16.59
C ASN A 133 -9.25 -2.17 -17.06
N GLU A 134 -10.01 -1.60 -16.11
CA GLU A 134 -11.26 -0.89 -16.35
C GLU A 134 -11.50 0.19 -15.26
N GLY A 135 -12.55 1.00 -15.44
CA GLY A 135 -12.98 2.04 -14.50
C GLY A 135 -12.50 3.45 -14.83
N LEU A 136 -13.10 4.45 -14.16
CA LEU A 136 -12.77 5.87 -14.34
C LEU A 136 -11.36 6.21 -13.79
N PRO A 137 -10.70 7.30 -14.19
CA PRO A 137 -9.32 7.62 -13.77
C PRO A 137 -9.09 7.86 -12.28
N GLY A 138 -10.12 8.12 -11.46
CA GLY A 138 -9.95 8.44 -10.03
C GLY A 138 -9.47 7.27 -9.17
N LEU A 139 -8.91 7.54 -7.98
CA LEU A 139 -8.27 6.55 -7.10
C LEU A 139 -9.03 5.24 -6.92
N GLU A 140 -10.33 5.32 -6.64
CA GLU A 140 -11.19 4.17 -6.31
C GLU A 140 -11.68 3.42 -7.57
N GLY A 141 -11.46 3.96 -8.77
CA GLY A 141 -11.66 3.26 -10.03
C GLY A 141 -13.02 2.61 -10.23
N ARG A 142 -14.09 3.28 -9.78
CA ARG A 142 -15.46 2.78 -9.90
C ARG A 142 -15.75 2.33 -11.35
N PRO A 143 -16.28 1.10 -11.56
CA PRO A 143 -16.73 0.64 -12.86
C PRO A 143 -17.79 1.60 -13.43
N VAL A 144 -17.89 1.67 -14.75
CA VAL A 144 -18.95 2.39 -15.46
C VAL A 144 -20.12 1.43 -15.71
#